data_AF-A0A3L6RJZ4-F1
#
_entry.id   AF-A0A3L6RJZ4-F1
#
_cell.length_a   1.000
_cell.length_b   1.000
_cell.length_c   1.000
_cell.angle_alpha   90.00
_cell.angle_beta   90.00
_cell.angle_gamma   90.00
#
_symmetry.space_group_name_H-M   'P 1'
#
loop_
_entity.id
_entity.type
_entity.pdbx_description
1 polymer ?
#
loop_
_entity_poly.entity_id
_entity_poly.type
_entity_poly.pdbx_seq_one_letter_code
_entity_poly.pdbx_strand_id
1 'polypeptide(L)'
;MATTVRLAVSLAALLPTAGSAAATDAWCIAPPTMTWADACLTACDTPALYNLCQETLLQAPDGAAAAATAYALAAARRAMASLGATAARAERLLRGGWFPGPEREACWRCVDDYLDARSRMAVVVGDLAGGCAIAQTRAEYVRAVAALERCAGALSGFRGSPLVALNAADRDLAVLAYALGALIVGT
;
A
#
# COMPACT_ATOMS: atom_id res chain seq x y z
N MET A 1 76.24 34.07 -13.08
CA MET A 1 75.45 34.60 -11.94
C MET A 1 74.06 34.92 -12.45
N ALA A 2 73.01 34.63 -11.65
CA ALA A 2 71.57 34.86 -11.88
C ALA A 2 70.94 34.18 -13.14
N THR A 3 69.84 33.39 -13.11
CA THR A 3 68.41 33.64 -12.70
C THR A 3 67.80 34.88 -13.38
N THR A 4 66.51 34.99 -13.77
CA THR A 4 65.24 34.21 -13.66
C THR A 4 64.23 34.83 -14.66
N VAL A 5 63.16 34.23 -15.19
CA VAL A 5 62.58 32.86 -15.22
C VAL A 5 61.60 32.78 -16.42
N ARG A 6 61.06 31.60 -16.81
CA ARG A 6 59.89 31.50 -17.73
C ARG A 6 58.59 31.47 -16.94
N LEU A 7 57.73 32.48 -17.12
CA LEU A 7 56.36 32.49 -16.57
C LEU A 7 55.46 31.53 -17.35
N ALA A 8 55.27 30.32 -16.82
CA ALA A 8 54.23 29.41 -17.27
C ALA A 8 52.90 29.78 -16.59
N VAL A 9 51.97 30.35 -17.35
CA VAL A 9 50.60 30.62 -16.87
C VAL A 9 49.83 29.30 -16.85
N SER A 10 49.75 28.69 -15.68
CA SER A 10 48.96 27.47 -15.46
C SER A 10 47.48 27.83 -15.29
N LEU A 11 46.68 27.60 -16.34
CA LEU A 11 45.23 27.79 -16.29
C LEU A 11 44.58 26.61 -15.55
N ALA A 12 44.51 26.69 -14.23
CA ALA A 12 43.84 25.69 -13.41
C ALA A 12 42.32 25.74 -13.63
N ALA A 13 41.79 24.80 -14.42
CA ALA A 13 40.37 24.62 -14.60
C ALA A 13 39.73 24.13 -13.29
N LEU A 14 39.03 25.03 -12.59
CA LEU A 14 38.18 24.70 -11.45
C LEU A 14 36.98 23.87 -11.93
N LEU A 15 37.14 22.55 -11.92
CA LEU A 15 36.02 21.62 -12.03
C LEU A 15 35.13 21.79 -10.79
N PRO A 16 33.83 22.09 -10.93
CA PRO A 16 32.92 22.02 -9.81
C PRO A 16 32.79 20.55 -9.42
N THR A 17 33.21 20.19 -8.20
CA THR A 17 32.84 18.92 -7.61
C THR A 17 31.33 18.90 -7.46
N ALA A 18 30.66 18.12 -8.30
CA ALA A 18 29.25 17.80 -8.13
C ALA A 18 29.11 16.99 -6.84
N GLY A 19 28.97 17.69 -5.71
CA GLY A 19 28.57 17.11 -4.45
C GLY A 19 27.23 16.44 -4.67
N SER A 20 27.23 15.10 -4.67
CA SER A 20 26.03 14.29 -4.79
C SER A 20 25.00 14.77 -3.78
N ALA A 21 23.85 15.22 -4.27
CA ALA A 21 22.76 15.69 -3.43
C ALA A 21 22.19 14.50 -2.63
N ALA A 22 22.80 14.24 -1.47
CA ALA A 22 22.17 13.51 -0.39
C ALA A 22 21.12 14.42 0.26
N ALA A 23 20.12 14.81 -0.52
CA ALA A 23 18.82 15.16 0.00
C ALA A 23 18.19 13.87 0.51
N THR A 24 18.62 13.42 1.69
CA THR A 24 17.77 12.57 2.51
C THR A 24 16.66 13.48 3.00
N ASP A 25 15.59 13.59 2.20
CA ASP A 25 14.36 14.25 2.61
C ASP A 25 13.98 13.65 3.96
N ALA A 26 14.01 14.46 5.03
CA ALA A 26 13.97 14.01 6.44
C ALA A 26 12.61 13.40 6.88
N TRP A 27 11.81 13.01 5.89
CA TRP A 27 10.44 12.56 5.92
C TRP A 27 10.24 11.20 5.23
N CYS A 28 11.22 10.75 4.43
CA CYS A 28 11.15 9.51 3.67
C CYS A 28 11.97 8.39 4.33
N ILE A 29 11.28 7.32 4.73
CA ILE A 29 11.93 6.15 5.33
C ILE A 29 12.52 5.29 4.20
N ALA A 30 13.82 4.99 4.29
CA ALA A 30 14.49 4.10 3.36
C ALA A 30 13.94 2.66 3.52
N PRO A 31 13.26 2.08 2.51
CA PRO A 31 12.67 0.76 2.62
C PRO A 31 13.75 -0.34 2.62
N PRO A 32 13.56 -1.44 3.35
CA PRO A 32 14.43 -2.60 3.23
C PRO A 32 14.30 -3.24 1.83
N THR A 33 15.40 -3.84 1.37
CA THR A 33 15.45 -4.61 0.11
C THR A 33 15.44 -6.09 0.43
N MET A 34 14.50 -6.84 -0.16
CA MET A 34 14.28 -8.26 0.11
C MET A 34 13.58 -8.94 -1.08
N THR A 35 13.51 -10.27 -1.11
CA THR A 35 12.68 -10.97 -2.12
C THR A 35 11.19 -10.88 -1.75
N TRP A 36 10.30 -11.15 -2.71
CA TRP A 36 8.87 -11.20 -2.44
C TRP A 36 8.51 -12.29 -1.41
N ALA A 37 9.25 -13.40 -1.41
CA ALA A 37 9.07 -14.50 -0.47
C ALA A 37 9.47 -14.10 0.96
N ASP A 38 10.61 -13.43 1.12
CA ASP A 38 11.05 -12.90 2.42
C ASP A 38 10.09 -11.82 2.94
N ALA A 39 9.55 -10.97 2.05
CA ALA A 39 8.54 -9.99 2.41
C ALA A 39 7.27 -10.65 2.96
N CYS A 40 6.76 -11.69 2.29
CA CYS A 40 5.61 -12.45 2.77
C CYS A 40 5.91 -13.17 4.09
N LEU A 41 7.08 -13.80 4.24
CA LEU A 41 7.49 -14.47 5.48
C LEU A 41 7.64 -13.49 6.65
N THR A 42 8.07 -12.25 6.40
CA THR A 42 8.28 -11.23 7.44
C THR A 42 6.99 -10.52 7.82
N ALA A 43 6.10 -10.25 6.85
CA ALA A 43 4.88 -9.49 7.07
C ALA A 43 3.70 -10.34 7.59
N CYS A 44 3.64 -11.63 7.26
CA CYS A 44 2.46 -12.46 7.50
C CYS A 44 2.61 -13.34 8.74
N ASP A 45 1.68 -13.21 9.68
CA ASP A 45 1.63 -13.97 10.94
C ASP A 45 0.80 -15.27 10.85
N THR A 46 0.01 -15.44 9.78
CA THR A 46 -0.86 -16.59 9.57
C THR A 46 -0.65 -17.26 8.19
N PRO A 47 -0.85 -18.59 8.07
CA PRO A 47 -0.74 -19.28 6.77
C PRO A 47 -1.70 -18.75 5.70
N ALA A 48 -2.89 -18.30 6.10
CA ALA A 48 -3.87 -17.72 5.17
C ALA A 48 -3.38 -16.40 4.57
N LEU A 49 -2.85 -15.50 5.41
CA LEU A 49 -2.29 -14.22 4.96
C LEU A 49 -1.02 -14.43 4.13
N TYR A 50 -0.18 -15.41 4.51
CA TYR A 50 0.99 -15.81 3.72
C TYR A 50 0.61 -16.26 2.31
N ASN A 51 -0.35 -17.18 2.17
CA ASN A 51 -0.81 -17.65 0.87
C ASN A 51 -1.38 -16.49 0.01
N LEU A 52 -2.19 -15.62 0.61
CA LEU A 52 -2.72 -14.42 -0.05
C LEU A 52 -1.60 -13.45 -0.47
N CYS A 53 -0.52 -13.35 0.31
CA CYS A 53 0.67 -12.59 -0.04
C CYS A 53 1.36 -13.17 -1.26
N GLN A 54 1.57 -14.49 -1.31
CA GLN A 54 2.12 -15.16 -2.49
C GLN A 54 1.24 -14.87 -3.71
N GLU A 55 -0.08 -15.16 -3.65
CA GLU A 55 -1.03 -14.89 -4.75
C GLU A 55 -1.03 -13.43 -5.23
N THR A 56 -0.79 -12.48 -4.32
CA THR A 56 -0.73 -11.05 -4.62
C THR A 56 0.58 -10.65 -5.30
N LEU A 57 1.70 -11.32 -4.97
CA LEU A 57 3.05 -10.98 -5.45
C LEU A 57 3.61 -11.95 -6.51
N LEU A 58 2.90 -13.03 -6.87
CA LEU A 58 3.28 -14.03 -7.89
C LEU A 58 3.58 -13.47 -9.29
N GLN A 59 3.32 -12.19 -9.56
CA GLN A 59 3.65 -11.51 -10.82
C GLN A 59 4.86 -10.56 -10.70
N ALA A 60 5.48 -10.48 -9.50
CA ALA A 60 6.76 -9.83 -9.32
C ALA A 60 7.90 -10.70 -9.92
N PRO A 61 8.99 -10.11 -10.42
CA PRO A 61 10.12 -10.89 -10.93
C PRO A 61 10.70 -11.84 -9.87
N ASP A 62 10.74 -13.13 -10.18
CA ASP A 62 11.23 -14.16 -9.26
C ASP A 62 12.70 -13.99 -8.89
N GLY A 63 13.01 -14.20 -7.61
CA GLY A 63 14.37 -14.16 -7.06
C GLY A 63 15.06 -12.79 -7.04
N ALA A 64 14.52 -11.78 -7.73
CA ALA A 64 15.04 -10.42 -7.71
C ALA A 64 14.60 -9.71 -6.42
N ALA A 65 15.57 -9.31 -5.60
CA ALA A 65 15.28 -8.49 -4.43
C ALA A 65 14.86 -7.07 -4.86
N ALA A 66 13.76 -6.58 -4.31
CA ALA A 66 13.26 -5.23 -4.55
C ALA A 66 13.07 -4.48 -3.24
N ALA A 67 12.95 -3.15 -3.31
CA ALA A 67 12.53 -2.34 -2.18
C ALA A 67 11.12 -2.77 -1.74
N ALA A 68 10.90 -2.96 -0.44
CA ALA A 68 9.61 -3.39 0.12
C ALA A 68 8.43 -2.49 -0.31
N THR A 69 8.68 -1.21 -0.61
CA THR A 69 7.73 -0.27 -1.23
C THR A 69 7.06 -0.81 -2.49
N ALA A 70 7.76 -1.60 -3.32
CA ALA A 70 7.18 -2.20 -4.52
C ALA A 70 6.11 -3.25 -4.18
N TYR A 71 6.37 -4.10 -3.18
CA TYR A 71 5.43 -5.12 -2.72
C TYR A 71 4.23 -4.51 -1.98
N ALA A 72 4.48 -3.54 -1.10
CA ALA A 72 3.43 -2.77 -0.44
C ALA A 72 2.54 -2.02 -1.45
N LEU A 73 3.12 -1.40 -2.48
CA LEU A 73 2.40 -0.70 -3.55
C LEU A 73 1.55 -1.66 -4.40
N ALA A 74 2.07 -2.86 -4.70
CA ALA A 74 1.31 -3.89 -5.41
C ALA A 74 0.08 -4.36 -4.60
N ALA A 75 0.28 -4.65 -3.31
CA ALA A 75 -0.81 -5.05 -2.41
C ALA A 75 -1.84 -3.93 -2.21
N ALA A 76 -1.41 -2.69 -1.97
CA ALA A 76 -2.29 -1.53 -1.82
C ALA A 76 -3.10 -1.25 -3.10
N ARG A 77 -2.50 -1.39 -4.30
CA ARG A 77 -3.22 -1.30 -5.58
C ARG A 77 -4.25 -2.40 -5.75
N ARG A 78 -3.91 -3.66 -5.39
CA ARG A 78 -4.85 -4.80 -5.43
C ARG A 78 -6.02 -4.58 -4.48
N ALA A 79 -5.76 -4.17 -3.24
CA ALA A 79 -6.79 -3.83 -2.25
C ALA A 79 -7.68 -2.68 -2.77
N MET A 80 -7.11 -1.55 -3.18
CA MET A 80 -7.86 -0.40 -3.74
C MET A 80 -8.78 -0.79 -4.91
N ALA A 81 -8.30 -1.66 -5.81
CA ALA A 81 -9.08 -2.16 -6.94
C ALA A 81 -10.24 -3.07 -6.49
N SER A 82 -9.97 -4.00 -5.56
CA SER A 82 -10.97 -4.91 -5.01
C SER A 82 -12.08 -4.16 -4.26
N LEU A 83 -11.71 -3.22 -3.38
CA LEU A 83 -12.63 -2.34 -2.65
C LEU A 83 -13.57 -1.58 -3.61
N GLY A 84 -13.04 -1.03 -4.70
CA GLY A 84 -13.85 -0.35 -5.72
C GLY A 84 -14.76 -1.30 -6.51
N ALA A 85 -14.28 -2.50 -6.83
CA ALA A 85 -15.08 -3.52 -7.52
C ALA A 85 -16.23 -4.02 -6.65
N THR A 86 -15.99 -4.25 -5.35
CA THR A 86 -17.02 -4.66 -4.40
C THR A 86 -18.02 -3.55 -4.12
N ALA A 87 -17.59 -2.30 -3.92
CA ALA A 87 -18.50 -1.15 -3.80
C ALA A 87 -19.47 -1.08 -5.01
N ALA A 88 -18.92 -1.09 -6.22
CA ALA A 88 -19.72 -1.06 -7.45
C ALA A 88 -20.65 -2.28 -7.59
N ARG A 89 -20.25 -3.46 -7.09
CA ARG A 89 -21.09 -4.67 -7.06
C ARG A 89 -22.22 -4.54 -6.04
N ALA A 90 -21.93 -4.06 -4.83
CA ALA A 90 -22.88 -3.82 -3.76
C ALA A 90 -23.98 -2.84 -4.22
N GLU A 91 -23.60 -1.72 -4.83
CA GLU A 91 -24.54 -0.75 -5.40
C GLU A 91 -25.45 -1.36 -6.47
N ARG A 92 -24.93 -2.26 -7.34
CA ARG A 92 -25.76 -2.94 -8.35
C ARG A 92 -26.78 -3.87 -7.71
N LEU A 93 -26.40 -4.61 -6.66
CA LEU A 93 -27.31 -5.47 -5.91
C LEU A 93 -28.38 -4.65 -5.16
N LEU A 94 -27.99 -3.52 -4.56
CA LEU A 94 -28.89 -2.55 -3.93
C LEU A 94 -29.91 -1.98 -4.91
N ARG A 95 -29.45 -1.47 -6.07
CA ARG A 95 -30.33 -0.94 -7.13
C ARG A 95 -31.21 -2.02 -7.77
N GLY A 96 -30.76 -3.27 -7.79
CA GLY A 96 -31.54 -4.44 -8.21
C GLY A 96 -32.56 -4.96 -7.18
N GLY A 97 -32.63 -4.36 -5.99
CA GLY A 97 -33.58 -4.74 -4.94
C GLY A 97 -33.25 -6.04 -4.20
N TRP A 98 -32.04 -6.58 -4.36
CA TRP A 98 -31.62 -7.90 -3.83
C TRP A 98 -31.75 -8.03 -2.31
N PHE A 99 -31.55 -6.92 -1.59
CA PHE A 99 -31.58 -6.88 -0.13
C PHE A 99 -32.95 -6.39 0.38
N PRO A 100 -33.69 -7.15 1.20
CA PRO A 100 -34.94 -6.72 1.81
C PRO A 100 -34.71 -6.02 3.17
N GLY A 101 -35.63 -5.13 3.55
CA GLY A 101 -35.73 -4.61 4.92
C GLY A 101 -34.41 -4.03 5.47
N PRO A 102 -34.07 -4.30 6.75
CA PRO A 102 -32.85 -3.78 7.40
C PRO A 102 -31.52 -4.18 6.75
N GLU A 103 -31.47 -5.30 6.01
CA GLU A 103 -30.25 -5.70 5.29
C GLU A 103 -29.85 -4.64 4.26
N ARG A 104 -30.84 -4.02 3.60
CA ARG A 104 -30.61 -2.96 2.61
C ARG A 104 -29.88 -1.75 3.19
N GLU A 105 -30.20 -1.37 4.43
CA GLU A 105 -29.54 -0.25 5.11
C GLU A 105 -28.10 -0.60 5.50
N ALA A 106 -27.88 -1.81 6.05
CA ALA A 106 -26.54 -2.30 6.34
C ALA A 106 -25.67 -2.38 5.07
N CYS A 107 -26.22 -2.85 3.96
CA CYS A 107 -25.55 -2.90 2.67
C CYS A 107 -25.22 -1.50 2.11
N TRP A 108 -26.09 -0.49 2.29
CA TRP A 108 -25.76 0.90 1.94
C TRP A 108 -24.62 1.46 2.80
N ARG A 109 -24.67 1.26 4.12
CA ARG A 109 -23.58 1.66 5.02
C ARG A 109 -22.25 1.01 4.64
N CYS A 110 -22.27 -0.25 4.24
CA CYS A 110 -21.10 -0.93 3.69
C CYS A 110 -20.56 -0.28 2.41
N VAL A 111 -21.40 0.22 1.49
CA VAL A 111 -20.92 0.96 0.31
C VAL A 111 -20.12 2.18 0.75
N ASP A 112 -20.62 2.96 1.70
CA ASP A 112 -19.92 4.15 2.22
C ASP A 112 -18.58 3.77 2.87
N ASP A 113 -18.56 2.72 3.71
CA ASP A 113 -17.34 2.19 4.32
C ASP A 113 -16.32 1.69 3.28
N TYR A 114 -16.78 1.02 2.21
CA TYR A 114 -15.93 0.60 1.10
C TYR A 114 -15.33 1.78 0.32
N LEU A 115 -16.09 2.88 0.15
CA LEU A 115 -15.63 4.08 -0.53
C LEU A 115 -14.64 4.89 0.33
N ASP A 116 -14.83 4.95 1.66
CA ASP A 116 -13.83 5.44 2.62
C ASP A 116 -12.55 4.58 2.51
N ALA A 117 -12.65 3.26 2.71
CA ALA A 117 -11.51 2.33 2.65
C ALA A 117 -10.72 2.43 1.33
N ARG A 118 -11.41 2.52 0.19
CA ARG A 118 -10.80 2.72 -1.13
C ARG A 118 -10.05 4.06 -1.19
N SER A 119 -10.63 5.13 -0.65
CA SER A 119 -10.01 6.46 -0.64
C SER A 119 -8.76 6.49 0.26
N ARG A 120 -8.78 5.79 1.41
CA ARG A 120 -7.59 5.57 2.24
C ARG A 120 -6.48 4.86 1.48
N MET A 121 -6.81 3.75 0.82
CA MET A 121 -5.85 3.00 0.00
C MET A 121 -5.34 3.81 -1.20
N ALA A 122 -6.12 4.75 -1.74
CA ALA A 122 -5.64 5.67 -2.78
C ALA A 122 -4.57 6.64 -2.28
N VAL A 123 -4.68 7.14 -1.04
CA VAL A 123 -3.61 7.95 -0.40
C VAL A 123 -2.34 7.10 -0.22
N VAL A 124 -2.47 5.89 0.33
CA VAL A 124 -1.36 4.92 0.48
C VAL A 124 -0.66 4.65 -0.86
N VAL A 125 -1.43 4.41 -1.94
CA VAL A 125 -0.89 4.19 -3.29
C VAL A 125 -0.16 5.44 -3.81
N GLY A 126 -0.64 6.64 -3.47
CA GLY A 126 0.01 7.91 -3.79
C GLY A 126 1.37 8.06 -3.11
N ASP A 127 1.42 7.88 -1.78
CA ASP A 127 2.64 7.95 -0.97
C ASP A 127 3.69 6.97 -1.52
N LEU A 128 3.34 5.67 -1.60
CA LEU A 128 4.25 4.61 -2.03
C LEU A 128 4.70 4.76 -3.49
N ALA A 129 3.89 5.33 -4.38
CA ALA A 129 4.28 5.59 -5.77
C ALA A 129 5.35 6.69 -5.90
N GLY A 130 5.48 7.59 -4.91
CA GLY A 130 6.59 8.52 -4.81
C GLY A 130 7.91 7.88 -4.34
N GLY A 131 7.92 6.58 -4.05
CA GLY A 131 9.08 5.88 -3.46
C GLY A 131 9.27 6.17 -1.97
N CYS A 132 8.37 6.94 -1.36
CA CYS A 132 8.50 7.51 -0.02
C CYS A 132 7.22 7.25 0.79
N ALA A 133 7.27 6.30 1.72
CA ALA A 133 6.22 6.16 2.71
C ALA A 133 6.40 7.23 3.80
N ILE A 134 5.30 7.87 4.18
CA ILE A 134 5.29 8.98 5.14
C ILE A 134 4.63 8.53 6.46
N ALA A 135 4.87 9.26 7.55
CA ALA A 135 4.30 8.89 8.86
C ALA A 135 2.76 8.72 8.85
N GLN A 136 2.07 9.47 7.97
CA GLN A 136 0.62 9.39 7.79
C GLN A 136 0.15 8.13 7.06
N THR A 137 0.98 7.49 6.22
CA THR A 137 0.62 6.30 5.42
C THR A 137 0.12 5.17 6.32
N ARG A 138 0.76 4.96 7.49
CA ARG A 138 0.33 3.97 8.51
C ARG A 138 -1.11 4.21 8.98
N ALA A 139 -1.49 5.46 9.22
CA ALA A 139 -2.81 5.81 9.70
C ALA A 139 -3.91 5.59 8.64
N GLU A 140 -3.60 5.77 7.35
CA GLU A 140 -4.55 5.47 6.29
C GLU A 140 -4.81 3.96 6.13
N TYR A 141 -3.78 3.11 6.25
CA TYR A 141 -3.96 1.65 6.33
C TYR A 141 -4.91 1.24 7.46
N VAL A 142 -4.67 1.73 8.68
CA VAL A 142 -5.50 1.41 9.85
C VAL A 142 -6.95 1.88 9.64
N ARG A 143 -7.15 3.07 9.06
CA ARG A 143 -8.50 3.59 8.71
C ARG A 143 -9.20 2.73 7.68
N ALA A 144 -8.49 2.22 6.68
CA ALA A 144 -9.05 1.33 5.66
C ALA A 144 -9.54 -0.01 6.25
N VAL A 145 -8.72 -0.64 7.09
CA VAL A 145 -9.11 -1.89 7.78
C VAL A 145 -10.30 -1.64 8.73
N ALA A 146 -10.26 -0.55 9.51
CA ALA A 146 -11.34 -0.19 10.42
C ALA A 146 -12.68 0.05 9.70
N ALA A 147 -12.68 0.58 8.47
CA ALA A 147 -13.90 0.73 7.67
C ALA A 147 -14.52 -0.62 7.29
N LEU A 148 -13.71 -1.61 6.91
CA LEU A 148 -14.18 -2.96 6.60
C LEU A 148 -14.67 -3.70 7.86
N GLU A 149 -14.15 -3.35 9.03
CA GLU A 149 -14.65 -3.82 10.32
C GLU A 149 -16.02 -3.20 10.69
N ARG A 150 -16.25 -1.91 10.36
CA ARG A 150 -17.58 -1.29 10.51
C ARG A 150 -18.61 -1.97 9.60
N CYS A 151 -18.27 -2.25 8.34
CA CYS A 151 -19.12 -3.01 7.44
C CYS A 151 -19.37 -4.45 7.96
N ALA A 152 -18.34 -5.15 8.46
CA ALA A 152 -18.51 -6.47 9.08
C ALA A 152 -19.48 -6.44 10.28
N GLY A 153 -19.39 -5.40 11.11
CA GLY A 153 -20.32 -5.15 12.21
C GLY A 153 -21.75 -4.93 11.73
N ALA A 154 -21.95 -4.11 10.70
CA ALA A 154 -23.26 -3.86 10.10
C ALA A 154 -23.88 -5.13 9.46
N LEU A 155 -23.05 -6.01 8.88
CA LEU A 155 -23.48 -7.27 8.27
C LEU A 155 -23.64 -8.44 9.26
N SER A 156 -23.30 -8.27 10.53
CA SER A 156 -23.25 -9.37 11.52
C SER A 156 -24.57 -10.14 11.70
N GLY A 157 -25.71 -9.47 11.53
CA GLY A 157 -27.04 -10.08 11.55
C GLY A 157 -27.47 -10.75 10.24
N PHE A 158 -26.74 -10.55 9.14
CA PHE A 158 -27.12 -10.92 7.78
C PHE A 158 -26.15 -11.96 7.18
N ARG A 159 -25.92 -13.06 7.90
CA ARG A 159 -24.92 -14.09 7.54
C ARG A 159 -25.10 -14.73 6.15
N GLY A 160 -26.32 -14.71 5.59
CA GLY A 160 -26.60 -15.16 4.23
C GLY A 160 -26.31 -14.13 3.14
N SER A 161 -25.91 -12.91 3.50
CA SER A 161 -25.68 -11.83 2.55
C SER A 161 -24.44 -12.09 1.69
N PRO A 162 -24.51 -11.91 0.35
CA PRO A 162 -23.34 -12.01 -0.52
C PRO A 162 -22.20 -11.05 -0.15
N LEU A 163 -22.47 -9.97 0.60
CA LEU A 163 -21.44 -9.03 1.04
C LEU A 163 -20.60 -9.53 2.23
N VAL A 164 -21.05 -10.52 3.01
CA VAL A 164 -20.27 -11.04 4.14
C VAL A 164 -18.96 -11.67 3.66
N ALA A 165 -19.03 -12.54 2.65
CA ALA A 165 -17.85 -13.19 2.09
C ALA A 165 -16.93 -12.22 1.33
N LEU A 166 -17.52 -11.23 0.64
CA LEU A 166 -16.75 -10.20 -0.07
C LEU A 166 -15.99 -9.29 0.92
N ASN A 167 -16.66 -8.83 1.98
CA ASN A 167 -16.03 -7.99 3.00
C ASN A 167 -14.94 -8.74 3.80
N ALA A 168 -15.07 -10.05 4.01
CA ALA A 168 -13.99 -10.86 4.57
C ALA A 168 -12.76 -10.84 3.65
N ALA A 169 -12.92 -11.18 2.37
CA ALA A 169 -11.82 -11.22 1.40
C ALA A 169 -11.17 -9.83 1.17
N ASP A 170 -11.97 -8.76 1.10
CA ASP A 170 -11.47 -7.39 0.98
C ASP A 170 -10.73 -6.93 2.25
N ARG A 171 -11.17 -7.37 3.44
CA ARG A 171 -10.46 -7.12 4.71
C ARG A 171 -9.12 -7.84 4.75
N ASP A 172 -9.05 -9.09 4.31
CA ASP A 172 -7.80 -9.85 4.27
C ASP A 172 -6.79 -9.20 3.30
N LEU A 173 -7.26 -8.68 2.14
CA LEU A 173 -6.42 -7.88 1.23
C LEU A 173 -5.96 -6.54 1.84
N ALA A 174 -6.82 -5.85 2.60
CA ALA A 174 -6.46 -4.61 3.27
C ALA A 174 -5.45 -4.85 4.42
N VAL A 175 -5.60 -5.94 5.17
CA VAL A 175 -4.66 -6.39 6.22
C VAL A 175 -3.31 -6.78 5.60
N LEU A 176 -3.31 -7.52 4.48
CA LEU A 176 -2.08 -7.83 3.74
C LEU A 176 -1.34 -6.57 3.28
N ALA A 177 -2.06 -5.61 2.71
CA ALA A 177 -1.48 -4.35 2.27
C ALA A 177 -0.87 -3.57 3.45
N TYR A 178 -1.57 -3.53 4.60
CA TYR A 178 -1.04 -2.95 5.83
C TYR A 178 0.22 -3.67 6.33
N ALA A 179 0.21 -5.00 6.38
CA ALA A 179 1.33 -5.80 6.86
C ALA A 179 2.60 -5.61 6.01
N LEU A 180 2.47 -5.61 4.67
CA LEU A 180 3.58 -5.28 3.77
C LEU A 180 4.02 -3.81 3.88
N GLY A 181 3.10 -2.90 4.14
CA GLY A 181 3.41 -1.50 4.44
C GLY A 181 4.18 -1.31 5.75
N ALA A 182 3.88 -2.10 6.79
CA ALA A 182 4.53 -2.04 8.10
C ALA A 182 6.02 -2.41 8.06
N LEU A 183 6.48 -3.13 7.02
CA LEU A 183 7.91 -3.34 6.71
C LEU A 183 8.67 -2.03 6.43
N ILE A 184 7.96 -0.93 6.18
CA ILE A 184 8.50 0.39 5.82
C ILE A 184 8.16 1.42 6.90
N VAL A 185 6.89 1.50 7.32
CA VAL A 185 6.39 2.54 8.27
C VAL A 185 6.31 2.07 9.73
N GLY A 186 6.69 0.83 10.02
CA GLY A 186 6.54 0.22 11.33
C GLY A 186 5.12 -0.28 11.64
N THR A 187 5.04 -1.12 12.68
CA THR A 187 3.79 -1.69 13.22
C THR A 187 2.97 -0.70 14.02
#